data_AF-A0A2N2LED7-F1
#
_entry.id   AF-A0A2N2LED7-F1
#
_cell.length_a   1.000
_cell.length_b   1.000
_cell.length_c   1.000
_cell.angle_alpha   90.00
_cell.angle_beta   90.00
_cell.angle_gamma   90.00
#
_symmetry.space_group_name_H-M   'P 1'
#
loop_
_entity.id
_entity.type
_entity.pdbx_description
1 polymer ?
#
loop_
_entity_poly.entity_id
_entity_poly.type
_entity_poly.pdbx_seq_one_letter_code
_entity_poly.pdbx_strand_id
1 'polypeptide(L)'
;MDKAANEVFYKNHDSFTLTVYPVNIIKGSMTIQDKYLSNLIAAYLEEEFLANPVVGDRKHIYSPMFWQSDASKARNSAKGFASQVRTDAISTRYALLVELHSNSTEKMIFRANYTLVTADGKIVETEQLDQSTRLYKELNPLNRKDGAKLVMKALKEKWKFRA
;
A
#
# COMPACT_ATOMS: atom_id res chain seq x y z
N MET A 1 2.01 13.29 -5.01
CA MET A 1 2.69 13.23 -3.71
C MET A 1 2.68 14.62 -3.12
N ASP A 2 2.38 14.74 -1.83
CA ASP A 2 2.45 15.97 -1.07
C ASP A 2 3.87 16.11 -0.50
N LYS A 3 4.61 17.13 -0.96
CA LYS A 3 6.03 17.28 -0.64
C LYS A 3 6.26 17.54 0.86
N ALA A 4 5.41 18.35 1.48
CA ALA A 4 5.53 18.66 2.90
C ALA A 4 5.22 17.44 3.77
N ALA A 5 4.18 16.66 3.42
CA ALA A 5 3.86 15.42 4.13
C ALA A 5 4.98 14.38 3.99
N ASN A 6 5.59 14.27 2.81
CA ASN A 6 6.73 13.40 2.56
C ASN A 6 7.97 13.81 3.38
N GLU A 7 8.33 15.10 3.38
CA GLU A 7 9.45 15.62 4.17
C GLU A 7 9.25 15.40 5.67
N VAL A 8 8.04 15.65 6.19
CA VAL A 8 7.71 15.41 7.59
C VAL A 8 7.82 13.93 7.96
N PHE A 9 7.40 13.04 7.07
CA PHE A 9 7.53 11.60 7.26
C PHE A 9 8.99 11.19 7.35
N TYR A 10 9.83 11.57 6.38
CA TYR A 10 11.23 11.17 6.32
C TYR A 10 12.13 11.88 7.35
N LYS A 11 11.78 13.08 7.80
CA LYS A 11 12.52 13.81 8.85
C LYS A 11 12.28 13.25 10.25
N ASN A 12 11.14 12.58 10.46
CA ASN A 12 10.85 11.96 11.74
C ASN A 12 11.43 10.53 11.76
N HIS A 13 12.42 10.33 12.63
CA HIS A 13 13.11 9.06 12.84
C HIS A 13 12.47 8.20 13.94
N ASP A 14 11.48 8.74 14.66
CA ASP A 14 10.76 7.96 15.67
C ASP A 14 9.89 6.89 15.01
N SER A 15 9.69 5.79 15.73
CA SER A 15 8.69 4.79 15.37
C SER A 15 7.32 5.47 15.22
N PHE A 16 6.58 5.08 14.19
CA PHE A 16 5.31 5.69 13.83
C PHE A 16 4.21 4.66 13.71
N THR A 17 2.98 5.06 14.02
CA THR A 17 1.82 4.21 13.88
C THR A 17 1.17 4.36 12.51
N LEU A 18 0.70 3.25 11.94
CA LEU A 18 -0.04 3.28 10.68
C LEU A 18 -1.12 2.19 10.62
N THR A 19 -2.20 2.46 9.90
CA THR A 19 -3.24 1.47 9.64
C THR A 19 -2.99 0.77 8.30
N VAL A 20 -2.82 -0.55 8.30
CA VAL A 20 -2.72 -1.35 7.08
C VAL A 20 -4.13 -1.78 6.68
N TYR A 21 -4.63 -1.27 5.56
CA TYR A 21 -5.95 -1.67 5.05
C TYR A 21 -5.90 -3.04 4.37
N PRO A 22 -7.06 -3.73 4.25
CA PRO A 22 -7.14 -4.96 3.46
C PRO A 22 -6.54 -4.76 2.07
N VAL A 23 -5.71 -5.70 1.63
CA VAL A 23 -5.03 -5.61 0.34
C VAL A 23 -6.06 -5.78 -0.77
N ASN A 24 -6.08 -4.86 -1.73
CA ASN A 24 -6.96 -4.96 -2.90
C ASN A 24 -6.28 -5.79 -3.99
N ILE A 25 -6.81 -6.98 -4.27
CA ILE A 25 -6.42 -7.80 -5.41
C ILE A 25 -7.33 -7.43 -6.58
N ILE A 26 -6.74 -6.84 -7.61
CA ILE A 26 -7.44 -6.36 -8.81
C ILE A 26 -7.27 -7.40 -9.92
N LYS A 27 -8.38 -7.96 -10.39
CA LYS A 27 -8.43 -9.01 -11.41
C LYS A 27 -9.50 -8.68 -12.44
N GLY A 28 -9.08 -8.19 -13.61
CA GLY A 28 -10.03 -7.62 -14.58
C GLY A 28 -10.87 -6.52 -13.90
N SER A 29 -12.19 -6.53 -14.07
CA SER A 29 -13.08 -5.56 -13.40
C SER A 29 -13.35 -5.85 -11.91
N MET A 30 -12.83 -6.96 -11.37
CA MET A 30 -13.10 -7.37 -10.00
C MET A 30 -12.04 -6.87 -9.03
N THR A 31 -12.46 -6.46 -7.84
CA THR A 31 -11.59 -6.19 -6.70
C THR A 31 -11.95 -7.13 -5.55
N ILE A 32 -10.96 -7.89 -5.07
CA ILE A 32 -11.08 -8.78 -3.92
C ILE A 32 -10.24 -8.18 -2.80
N GLN A 33 -10.80 -8.10 -1.60
CA GLN A 33 -10.07 -7.64 -0.43
C GLN A 33 -9.53 -8.81 0.37
N ASP A 34 -8.23 -8.79 0.62
CA ASP A 34 -7.53 -9.84 1.33
C ASP A 34 -6.96 -9.32 2.66
N LYS A 35 -7.71 -9.59 3.74
CA LYS A 35 -7.30 -9.25 5.11
C LYS A 35 -6.14 -10.13 5.58
N TYR A 36 -5.99 -11.34 5.05
CA TYR A 36 -4.87 -12.19 5.43
C TYR A 36 -3.55 -11.57 4.95
N LEU A 37 -3.51 -11.02 3.73
CA LEU A 37 -2.33 -10.31 3.25
C LEU A 37 -2.04 -9.01 4.02
N SER A 38 -3.06 -8.27 4.46
CA SER A 38 -2.83 -7.07 5.29
C SER A 38 -2.25 -7.43 6.66
N ASN A 39 -2.69 -8.55 7.27
CA ASN A 39 -2.09 -9.07 8.49
C ASN A 39 -0.62 -9.48 8.27
N LEU A 40 -0.30 -10.15 7.15
CA LEU A 40 1.08 -10.50 6.84
C LEU A 40 1.98 -9.27 6.69
N ILE A 41 1.50 -8.23 6.00
CA ILE A 41 2.24 -6.98 5.84
C ILE A 41 2.41 -6.27 7.19
N ALA A 42 1.36 -6.22 8.02
CA ALA A 42 1.45 -5.64 9.35
C ALA A 42 2.47 -6.39 10.23
N ALA A 43 2.38 -7.71 10.31
CA ALA A 43 3.34 -8.52 11.07
C ALA A 43 4.78 -8.26 10.60
N TYR A 44 5.02 -8.21 9.29
CA TYR A 44 6.34 -7.92 8.73
C TYR A 44 6.87 -6.53 9.12
N LEU A 45 6.01 -5.50 9.07
CA LEU A 45 6.40 -4.13 9.43
C LEU A 45 6.78 -4.02 10.92
N GLU A 46 6.10 -4.75 11.78
CA GLU A 46 6.39 -4.82 13.21
C GLU A 46 7.68 -5.62 13.49
N GLU A 47 7.82 -6.80 12.90
CA GLU A 47 9.00 -7.68 13.05
C GLU A 47 10.31 -7.03 12.58
N GLU A 48 10.24 -6.22 11.52
CA GLU A 48 11.39 -5.52 10.95
C GLU A 48 11.61 -4.13 11.56
N PHE A 49 10.86 -3.79 12.62
CA PHE A 49 10.90 -2.49 13.31
C PHE A 49 10.70 -1.30 12.37
N LEU A 50 9.94 -1.49 11.29
CA LEU A 50 9.68 -0.46 10.29
C LEU A 50 8.54 0.47 10.70
N ALA A 51 7.56 -0.02 11.48
CA ALA A 51 6.44 0.76 11.99
C ALA A 51 5.73 0.03 13.15
N ASN A 52 4.77 0.70 13.78
CA ASN A 52 3.80 0.12 14.72
C ASN A 52 2.42 -0.01 14.02
N PRO A 53 2.15 -1.11 13.29
CA PRO A 53 0.98 -1.21 12.45
C PRO A 53 -0.28 -1.63 13.22
N VAL A 54 -1.44 -1.20 12.74
CA VAL A 54 -2.76 -1.70 13.13
C VAL A 54 -3.47 -2.17 11.88
N VAL A 55 -4.05 -3.37 11.88
CA VAL A 55 -4.81 -3.87 10.73
C VAL A 55 -6.21 -3.25 10.72
N GLY A 56 -6.57 -2.60 9.61
CA GLY A 56 -7.89 -2.05 9.42
C GLY A 56 -8.92 -3.14 9.08
N ASP A 57 -10.11 -3.05 9.67
CA ASP A 57 -11.19 -4.02 9.45
C ASP A 57 -12.10 -3.66 8.28
N ARG A 58 -11.99 -2.43 7.76
CA ARG A 58 -12.94 -1.93 6.77
C ARG A 58 -12.53 -2.27 5.34
N LYS A 59 -13.52 -2.76 4.60
CA LYS A 59 -13.49 -2.91 3.15
C LYS A 59 -13.36 -1.54 2.49
N HIS A 60 -12.16 -1.17 2.03
CA HIS A 60 -11.95 0.01 1.20
C HIS A 60 -11.55 -0.39 -0.23
N ILE A 61 -12.46 -0.18 -1.20
CA ILE A 61 -12.20 -0.43 -2.62
C ILE A 61 -11.70 0.89 -3.23
N TYR A 62 -10.43 0.92 -3.61
CA TYR A 62 -9.82 2.04 -4.30
C TYR A 62 -10.00 1.87 -5.82
N SER A 63 -10.27 2.96 -6.54
CA SER A 63 -10.95 2.97 -7.84
C SER A 63 -10.29 2.14 -8.96
N PRO A 64 -11.00 1.20 -9.62
CA PRO A 64 -10.48 0.32 -10.67
C PRO A 64 -10.60 0.93 -12.07
N MET A 65 -10.18 2.18 -12.28
CA MET A 65 -10.15 2.75 -13.64
C MET A 65 -8.82 2.46 -14.34
N PHE A 66 -8.81 1.38 -15.13
CA PHE A 66 -7.68 0.91 -15.93
C PHE A 66 -7.09 1.96 -16.88
N TRP A 67 -7.91 2.94 -17.30
CA TRP A 67 -7.57 3.97 -18.29
C TRP A 67 -6.84 5.19 -17.72
N GLN A 68 -6.62 5.24 -16.42
CA GLN A 68 -5.99 6.40 -15.77
C GLN A 68 -4.47 6.21 -15.63
N SER A 69 -3.74 7.33 -15.73
CA SER A 69 -2.31 7.35 -15.38
C SER A 69 -2.11 6.93 -13.92
N ASP A 70 -0.96 6.34 -13.60
CA ASP A 70 -0.69 5.81 -12.26
C ASP A 70 -0.77 6.91 -11.18
N ALA A 71 -0.34 8.13 -11.51
CA ALA A 71 -0.52 9.31 -10.65
C ALA A 71 -1.99 9.65 -10.39
N SER A 72 -2.88 9.43 -11.37
CA SER A 72 -4.32 9.65 -11.22
C SER A 72 -4.98 8.56 -10.39
N LYS A 73 -4.54 7.30 -10.54
CA LYS A 73 -4.98 6.18 -9.70
C LYS A 73 -4.63 6.42 -8.24
N ALA A 74 -3.36 6.72 -7.93
CA ALA A 74 -2.94 7.02 -6.56
C ALA A 74 -3.71 8.20 -5.94
N ARG A 75 -3.97 9.27 -6.72
CA ARG A 75 -4.81 10.40 -6.28
C ARG A 75 -6.25 9.98 -6.01
N ASN A 76 -6.84 9.12 -6.84
CA ASN A 76 -8.20 8.65 -6.64
C ASN A 76 -8.31 7.69 -5.45
N SER A 77 -7.33 6.81 -5.25
CA SER A 77 -7.25 5.97 -4.06
C SER A 77 -7.13 6.81 -2.79
N ALA A 78 -6.26 7.83 -2.79
CA ALA A 78 -6.13 8.74 -1.65
C ALA A 78 -7.38 9.60 -1.39
N LYS A 79 -8.06 10.08 -2.44
CA LYS A 79 -9.33 10.81 -2.32
C LYS A 79 -10.45 9.91 -1.76
N GLY A 80 -10.56 8.68 -2.26
CA GLY A 80 -11.49 7.69 -1.75
C GLY A 80 -11.25 7.42 -0.27
N PHE A 81 -9.98 7.26 0.11
CA PHE A 81 -9.58 7.09 1.49
C PHE A 81 -9.93 8.31 2.36
N ALA A 82 -9.60 9.53 1.92
CA ALA A 82 -9.90 10.76 2.64
C ALA A 82 -11.40 10.92 2.91
N SER A 83 -12.23 10.58 1.92
CA SER A 83 -13.69 10.60 2.06
C SER A 83 -14.19 9.61 3.11
N GLN A 84 -13.58 8.42 3.16
CA GLN A 84 -13.91 7.41 4.17
C GLN A 84 -13.45 7.83 5.57
N VAL A 85 -12.22 8.31 5.72
CA VAL A 85 -11.67 8.70 7.04
C VAL A 85 -12.42 9.87 7.67
N ARG A 86 -12.98 10.77 6.85
CA ARG A 86 -13.90 11.82 7.35
C ARG A 86 -15.18 11.25 7.99
N THR A 87 -15.61 10.08 7.54
CA THR A 87 -16.81 9.40 8.06
C THR A 87 -16.45 8.46 9.23
N ASP A 88 -15.23 7.95 9.24
CA ASP A 88 -14.70 7.07 10.29
C ASP A 88 -13.20 7.27 10.46
N ALA A 89 -12.82 8.04 11.48
CA ALA A 89 -11.43 8.38 11.71
C ALA A 89 -10.58 7.14 12.03
N ILE A 90 -9.41 7.03 11.41
CA ILE A 90 -8.38 6.08 11.87
C ILE A 90 -7.70 6.63 13.12
N SER A 91 -7.30 5.74 14.04
CA SER A 91 -6.57 6.10 15.26
C SER A 91 -5.08 6.33 15.04
N THR A 92 -4.59 6.10 13.82
CA THR A 92 -3.17 6.18 13.46
C THR A 92 -2.90 7.40 12.59
N ARG A 93 -1.64 7.85 12.54
CA ARG A 93 -1.25 9.04 11.78
C ARG A 93 -1.28 8.82 10.28
N TYR A 94 -1.02 7.59 9.85
CA TYR A 94 -0.92 7.21 8.45
C TYR A 94 -1.75 5.97 8.15
N ALA A 95 -2.10 5.76 6.89
CA ALA A 95 -2.60 4.49 6.39
C ALA A 95 -1.78 4.01 5.20
N LEU A 96 -1.59 2.69 5.13
CA LEU A 96 -0.98 2.00 4.02
C LEU A 96 -2.07 1.31 3.21
N LEU A 97 -2.17 1.71 1.94
CA LEU A 97 -3.05 1.14 0.94
C LEU A 97 -2.20 0.30 -0.02
N VAL A 98 -2.61 -0.94 -0.26
CA VAL A 98 -1.87 -1.86 -1.15
C VAL A 98 -2.79 -2.45 -2.20
N GLU A 99 -2.34 -2.43 -3.44
CA GLU A 99 -3.03 -2.96 -4.61
C GLU A 99 -2.15 -4.01 -5.29
N LEU A 100 -2.69 -5.19 -5.55
CA LEU A 100 -2.03 -6.25 -6.31
C LEU A 100 -2.84 -6.50 -7.58
N HIS A 101 -2.28 -6.18 -8.74
CA HIS A 101 -2.92 -6.47 -10.00
C HIS A 101 -2.51 -7.85 -10.50
N SER A 102 -3.52 -8.67 -10.78
CA SER A 102 -3.34 -10.06 -11.11
C SER A 102 -4.09 -10.48 -12.38
N ASN A 103 -3.59 -11.52 -13.03
CA ASN A 103 -4.32 -12.16 -14.12
C ASN A 103 -5.62 -12.80 -13.61
N SER A 104 -6.46 -13.27 -14.53
CA SER A 104 -7.76 -13.90 -14.22
C SER A 104 -7.69 -15.16 -13.35
N THR A 105 -6.51 -15.70 -13.05
CA THR A 105 -6.35 -16.95 -12.27
C THR A 105 -5.60 -16.74 -10.96
N GLU A 106 -5.18 -15.51 -10.64
CA GLU A 106 -4.34 -15.18 -9.47
C GLU A 106 -2.97 -15.89 -9.43
N LYS A 107 -2.56 -16.47 -10.56
CA LYS A 107 -1.28 -17.20 -10.72
C LYS A 107 -0.14 -16.32 -11.21
N MET A 108 -0.36 -15.02 -11.30
CA MET A 108 0.66 -14.05 -11.66
C MET A 108 0.25 -12.67 -11.16
N ILE A 109 1.14 -11.99 -10.45
CA ILE A 109 0.97 -10.58 -10.09
C ILE A 109 1.79 -9.78 -11.08
N PHE A 110 1.16 -9.05 -12.00
CA PHE A 110 1.90 -8.27 -12.99
C PHE A 110 2.29 -6.87 -12.50
N ARG A 111 1.65 -6.41 -11.42
CA ARG A 111 1.94 -5.13 -10.77
C ARG A 111 1.51 -5.16 -9.31
N ALA A 112 2.29 -4.54 -8.44
CA ALA A 112 1.89 -4.17 -7.10
C ALA A 112 2.06 -2.67 -6.91
N ASN A 113 1.12 -2.01 -6.23
CA ASN A 113 1.27 -0.63 -5.80
C ASN A 113 1.14 -0.56 -4.29
N TYR A 114 1.88 0.36 -3.67
CA TYR A 114 1.52 0.84 -2.36
C TYR A 114 1.40 2.37 -2.35
N THR A 115 0.54 2.85 -1.47
CA THR A 115 0.36 4.28 -1.20
C THR A 115 0.30 4.48 0.30
N LEU A 116 1.21 5.29 0.82
CA LEU A 116 1.14 5.80 2.18
C LEU A 116 0.41 7.14 2.16
N VAL A 117 -0.63 7.25 2.98
CA VAL A 117 -1.44 8.46 3.11
C VAL A 117 -1.49 8.90 4.57
N THR A 118 -1.56 10.20 4.84
CA THR A 118 -1.91 10.73 6.16
C THR A 118 -3.41 10.51 6.44
N ALA A 119 -3.81 10.61 7.71
CA ALA A 119 -5.24 10.53 8.09
C ALA A 119 -6.14 11.55 7.37
N ASP A 120 -5.63 12.73 6.99
CA ASP A 120 -6.37 13.73 6.19
C ASP A 120 -6.36 13.44 4.67
N GLY A 121 -5.75 12.33 4.25
CA GLY A 121 -5.76 11.84 2.87
C GLY A 121 -4.69 12.43 1.95
N LYS A 122 -3.66 13.07 2.49
CA LYS A 122 -2.50 13.50 1.70
C LYS A 122 -1.61 12.32 1.39
N ILE A 123 -1.21 12.19 0.12
CA ILE A 123 -0.27 11.15 -0.31
C ILE A 123 1.13 11.51 0.16
N VAL A 124 1.63 10.77 1.13
CA VAL A 124 3.00 10.87 1.65
C VAL A 124 3.97 10.23 0.66
N GLU A 125 3.64 9.03 0.20
CA GLU A 125 4.48 8.23 -0.67
C GLU A 125 3.62 7.30 -1.52
N THR A 126 4.08 6.98 -2.72
CA THR A 126 3.50 5.90 -3.50
C THR A 126 4.56 5.31 -4.42
N GLU A 127 4.48 4.00 -4.64
CA GLU A 127 5.38 3.31 -5.54
C GLU A 127 4.63 2.22 -6.30
N GLN A 128 5.05 2.04 -7.55
CA GLN A 128 4.61 0.98 -8.44
C GLN A 128 5.76 0.00 -8.63
N LEU A 129 5.44 -1.27 -8.48
CA LEU A 129 6.35 -2.41 -8.58
C LEU A 129 5.84 -3.31 -9.70
N ASP A 130 6.50 -3.26 -10.85
CA ASP A 130 6.17 -4.03 -12.05
C ASP A 130 7.44 -4.59 -12.71
N GLN A 131 7.28 -5.28 -13.84
CA GLN A 131 8.36 -5.93 -14.59
C GLN A 131 9.56 -5.03 -14.94
N SER A 132 9.40 -3.70 -14.93
CA SER A 132 10.52 -2.79 -15.16
C SER A 132 11.44 -2.67 -13.94
N THR A 133 10.89 -2.84 -12.73
CA THR A 133 11.58 -2.64 -11.46
C THR A 133 12.51 -3.80 -11.11
N ARG A 134 13.63 -3.50 -10.44
CA ARG A 134 14.60 -4.51 -9.99
C ARG A 134 13.96 -5.55 -9.07
N LEU A 135 13.24 -5.09 -8.03
CA LEU A 135 12.61 -5.98 -7.05
C LEU A 135 11.61 -6.95 -7.67
N TYR A 136 10.83 -6.51 -8.66
CA TYR A 136 9.92 -7.40 -9.37
C TYR A 136 10.70 -8.46 -10.15
N LYS A 137 11.76 -8.08 -10.89
CA LYS A 137 12.58 -9.03 -11.65
C LYS A 137 13.23 -10.08 -10.75
N GLU A 138 13.68 -9.68 -9.57
CA GLU A 138 14.29 -10.58 -8.58
C GLU A 138 13.28 -11.54 -7.94
N LEU A 139 12.07 -11.07 -7.63
CA LEU A 139 11.05 -11.89 -6.95
C LEU A 139 10.15 -12.68 -7.90
N ASN A 140 9.95 -12.19 -9.12
CA ASN A 140 9.08 -12.75 -10.15
C ASN A 140 7.75 -13.28 -9.57
N PRO A 141 6.86 -12.41 -9.05
CA PRO A 141 5.75 -12.84 -8.19
C PRO A 141 4.68 -13.67 -8.92
N LEU A 142 4.56 -14.95 -8.52
CA LEU A 142 3.67 -15.94 -9.15
C LEU A 142 2.32 -16.10 -8.44
N ASN A 143 2.08 -15.37 -7.36
CA ASN A 143 0.82 -15.39 -6.63
C ASN A 143 0.70 -14.15 -5.74
N ARG A 144 -0.47 -13.97 -5.14
CA ARG A 144 -0.77 -12.84 -4.24
C ARG A 144 0.15 -12.73 -3.01
N LYS A 145 0.66 -13.85 -2.47
CA LYS A 145 1.63 -13.80 -1.36
C LYS A 145 2.97 -13.25 -1.84
N ASP A 146 3.42 -13.62 -3.04
CA ASP A 146 4.65 -13.06 -3.61
C ASP A 146 4.46 -11.58 -4.00
N GLY A 147 3.25 -11.19 -4.43
CA GLY A 147 2.88 -9.77 -4.58
C GLY A 147 2.99 -8.99 -3.27
N ALA A 148 2.52 -9.56 -2.15
CA ALA A 148 2.71 -8.94 -0.84
C ALA A 148 4.20 -8.88 -0.43
N LYS A 149 4.99 -9.94 -0.69
CA LYS A 149 6.45 -9.93 -0.45
C LYS A 149 7.17 -8.85 -1.24
N LEU A 150 6.73 -8.59 -2.47
CA LEU A 150 7.26 -7.52 -3.30
C LEU A 150 7.07 -6.15 -2.64
N VAL A 151 5.86 -5.89 -2.13
CA VAL A 151 5.56 -4.66 -1.37
C VAL A 151 6.38 -4.58 -0.09
N MET A 152 6.44 -5.66 0.69
CA MET A 152 7.22 -5.72 1.95
C MET A 152 8.70 -5.40 1.72
N LYS A 153 9.33 -5.97 0.69
CA LYS A 153 10.73 -5.66 0.35
C LYS A 153 10.92 -4.20 -0.05
N ALA A 154 10.01 -3.64 -0.86
CA ALA A 154 10.09 -2.24 -1.25
C ALA A 154 9.98 -1.31 -0.04
N LEU A 155 9.02 -1.56 0.86
CA LEU A 155 8.87 -0.80 2.10
C LEU A 155 10.13 -0.88 2.97
N LYS A 156 10.73 -2.06 3.11
CA LYS A 156 12.01 -2.21 3.83
C LYS A 156 13.12 -1.38 3.18
N GLU A 157 13.29 -1.44 1.86
CA GLU A 157 14.33 -0.66 1.17
C GLU A 157 14.14 0.86 1.34
N LYS A 158 12.89 1.34 1.36
CA LYS A 158 12.57 2.77 1.52
C LYS A 158 12.67 3.24 2.96
N TRP A 159 12.12 2.47 3.89
CA TRP A 159 11.92 2.92 5.27
C TRP A 159 13.05 2.51 6.21
N LYS A 160 13.94 1.59 5.80
CA LYS A 160 15.13 1.21 6.60
C LYS A 160 16.05 2.39 6.91
N PHE A 161 16.04 3.44 6.08
CA PHE A 161 16.84 4.65 6.30
C PHE A 161 16.13 5.72 7.16
N ARG A 162 14.91 5.42 7.62
CA ARG A 162 14.22 6.23 8.64
C ARG A 162 14.57 5.78 10.07
N ALA A 163 14.95 4.51 10.23
CA ALA A 163 15.40 3.93 11.50
C ALA A 163 16.86 4.30 11.83
#